data_AF-A0A9X3JJ41-F1
#
_entry.id   AF-A0A9X3JJ41-F1
#
_cell.length_a   1.000
_cell.length_b   1.000
_cell.length_c   1.000
_cell.angle_alpha   90.00
_cell.angle_beta   90.00
_cell.angle_gamma   90.00
#
_symmetry.space_group_name_H-M   'P 1'
#
loop_
_entity.id
_entity.type
_entity.pdbx_description
1 polymer ?
#
loop_
_entity_poly.entity_id
_entity_poly.type
_entity_poly.pdbx_seq_one_letter_code
_entity_poly.pdbx_strand_id
1 'polypeptide(L)'
;MQEMTSLLGEPLPVEFLFDGDWRPAVLLGWAHEPDGTCWVRVQAVVGGLRRASWVHLADLRLPRPDRAAPEPRTRPDLQLPGRGQPRRTPTPLPPLPVPRSLQPDSTWA
;
A
#
# COMPACT_ATOMS: atom_id res chain seq x y z
N MET A 1 22.80 -20.30 3.08
CA MET A 1 22.15 -19.33 3.99
C MET A 1 21.28 -18.48 3.08
N GLN A 2 19.95 -18.60 3.14
CA GLN A 2 19.09 -17.85 2.22
C GLN A 2 19.29 -16.35 2.45
N GLU A 3 19.54 -15.59 1.39
CA GLU A 3 19.71 -14.14 1.49
C GLU A 3 18.37 -13.48 1.80
N MET A 4 18.28 -12.94 3.01
CA MET A 4 17.10 -12.27 3.52
C MET A 4 17.20 -10.77 3.22
N THR A 5 16.18 -10.23 2.55
CA THR A 5 15.96 -8.80 2.44
C THR A 5 15.12 -8.31 3.61
N SER A 6 15.68 -7.43 4.45
CA SER A 6 14.95 -6.81 5.55
C SER A 6 13.92 -5.80 5.04
N LEU A 7 12.77 -5.72 5.70
CA LEU A 7 11.82 -4.64 5.46
C LEU A 7 12.41 -3.32 5.99
N LEU A 8 12.44 -2.30 5.14
CA LEU A 8 12.87 -0.96 5.52
C LEU A 8 11.68 -0.15 6.02
N GLY A 9 11.86 0.58 7.12
CA GLY A 9 10.85 1.47 7.68
C GLY A 9 10.08 0.89 8.85
N GLU A 10 8.82 1.31 8.99
CA GLU A 10 7.97 0.89 10.10
C GLU A 10 7.53 -0.58 9.94
N PRO A 11 7.39 -1.32 11.06
CA PRO A 11 6.90 -2.69 11.04
C PRO A 11 5.52 -2.79 10.37
N LEU A 12 5.44 -3.50 9.25
CA LEU A 12 4.18 -3.64 8.50
C LEU A 12 3.27 -4.69 9.19
N PRO A 13 2.08 -4.29 9.69
CA PRO A 13 1.13 -5.25 10.25
C PRO A 13 0.60 -6.17 9.14
N VAL A 14 0.59 -7.47 9.42
CA VAL A 14 0.12 -8.52 8.52
C VAL A 14 -0.69 -9.55 9.30
N GLU A 15 -1.47 -10.37 8.61
CA GLU A 15 -2.07 -11.58 9.18
C GLU A 15 -1.50 -12.80 8.45
N PHE A 16 -1.13 -13.83 9.20
CA PHE A 16 -0.68 -15.11 8.63
C PHE A 16 -1.66 -16.23 9.01
N LEU A 17 -1.77 -17.23 8.14
CA LEU A 17 -2.61 -18.40 8.35
C LEU A 17 -1.92 -19.36 9.34
N PHE A 18 -2.58 -19.65 10.46
CA PHE A 18 -2.12 -20.56 11.49
C PHE A 18 -3.29 -21.36 12.04
N ASP A 19 -3.20 -22.69 11.96
CA ASP A 19 -4.25 -23.60 12.44
C ASP A 19 -5.64 -23.34 11.80
N GLY A 20 -5.67 -22.89 10.55
CA GLY A 20 -6.90 -22.53 9.84
C GLY A 20 -7.43 -21.12 10.14
N ASP A 21 -6.82 -20.40 11.07
CA ASP A 21 -7.19 -19.05 11.48
C ASP A 21 -6.17 -18.00 11.05
N TRP A 22 -6.66 -16.79 10.75
CA TRP A 22 -5.79 -15.64 10.46
C TRP A 22 -5.39 -14.96 11.75
N ARG A 23 -4.08 -14.97 12.03
CA ARG A 23 -3.48 -14.46 13.26
C ARG A 23 -2.66 -13.19 12.97
N PRO A 24 -2.74 -12.17 13.84
CA PRO A 24 -1.98 -10.94 13.66
C PRO A 24 -0.48 -11.18 13.84
N ALA A 25 0.31 -10.55 12.98
CA ALA A 25 1.76 -10.59 12.96
C ALA A 25 2.34 -9.29 12.38
N VAL A 26 3.66 -9.21 12.37
CA VAL A 26 4.43 -8.12 11.79
C VAL A 26 5.41 -8.69 10.78
N LEU A 27 5.47 -8.09 9.59
CA LEU A 27 6.43 -8.46 8.55
C LEU A 27 7.80 -7.85 8.86
N LEU A 28 8.83 -8.71 8.90
CA LEU A 28 10.21 -8.31 9.18
C LEU A 28 11.07 -8.25 7.91
N GLY A 29 10.75 -9.06 6.90
CA GLY A 29 11.53 -9.18 5.67
C GLY A 29 11.08 -10.36 4.83
N TRP A 30 11.79 -10.61 3.75
CA TRP A 30 11.47 -11.66 2.78
C TRP A 30 12.74 -12.22 2.13
N ALA A 31 12.64 -13.42 1.59
CA ALA A 31 13.66 -14.07 0.80
C ALA A 31 12.97 -14.71 -0.42
N HIS A 32 13.66 -14.74 -1.55
CA HIS A 32 13.19 -15.44 -2.73
C HIS A 32 14.10 -16.62 -3.02
N GLU A 33 13.51 -17.72 -3.46
CA GLU A 33 14.24 -18.88 -3.94
C GLU A 33 14.37 -18.83 -5.48
N PRO A 34 15.34 -19.56 -6.06
CA PRO A 34 15.55 -19.56 -7.51
C PRO A 34 14.36 -20.06 -8.33
N ASP A 35 13.51 -20.90 -7.73
CA ASP A 35 12.28 -21.43 -8.32
C ASP A 35 11.10 -20.42 -8.31
N GLY A 36 11.30 -19.23 -7.75
CA GLY A 36 10.28 -18.18 -7.66
C GLY A 36 9.44 -18.22 -6.39
N THR A 37 9.66 -19.20 -5.51
CA THR A 37 9.04 -19.21 -4.18
C THR A 37 9.50 -18.02 -3.35
N CYS A 38 8.55 -17.32 -2.73
CA CYS A 38 8.82 -16.25 -1.79
C CYS A 38 8.50 -16.70 -0.37
N TRP A 39 9.52 -16.63 0.49
CA TRP A 39 9.39 -16.80 1.93
C TRP A 39 9.36 -15.45 2.60
N VAL A 40 8.45 -15.28 3.54
CA VAL A 40 8.31 -14.05 4.30
C VAL A 40 8.61 -14.34 5.76
N ARG A 41 9.44 -13.51 6.36
CA ARG A 41 9.77 -13.59 7.78
C ARG A 41 8.80 -12.72 8.56
N VAL A 42 8.06 -13.35 9.46
CA VAL A 42 7.06 -12.67 10.29
C VAL A 42 7.36 -12.84 11.77
N GLN A 43 6.91 -11.88 12.58
CA GLN A 43 6.93 -11.96 14.03
C GLN A 43 5.49 -11.92 14.56
N ALA A 44 5.12 -12.89 15.39
CA ALA A 44 3.80 -12.98 16.00
C ALA A 44 3.91 -13.31 17.50
N VAL A 45 2.85 -13.02 18.25
CA VAL A 45 2.72 -13.48 19.64
C VAL A 45 1.94 -14.79 19.65
N VAL A 46 2.62 -15.88 19.99
CA VAL A 46 2.04 -17.23 20.07
C VAL A 46 2.23 -17.74 21.50
N GLY A 47 1.12 -18.04 22.19
CA GLY A 47 1.17 -18.45 23.60
C GLY A 47 1.81 -17.41 24.52
N GLY A 48 1.63 -16.12 24.25
CA GLY A 48 2.22 -15.01 25.02
C GLY A 48 3.69 -14.69 24.69
N LEU A 49 4.34 -15.47 23.83
CA LEU A 49 5.74 -15.27 23.44
C LEU A 49 5.85 -14.69 22.03
N ARG A 50 6.69 -13.67 21.86
CA ARG A 50 7.07 -13.18 20.53
C ARG A 50 7.96 -14.20 19.85
N ARG A 51 7.53 -14.71 18.71
CA ARG A 51 8.27 -15.69 17.90
C ARG A 51 8.38 -15.20 16.47
N ALA A 52 9.54 -15.44 15.85
CA ALA A 52 9.75 -15.17 14.45
C ALA A 52 9.76 -16.49 13.67
N SER A 53 9.12 -16.50 12.51
CA SER A 53 9.01 -17.69 11.65
C SER A 53 9.02 -17.28 10.19
N TRP A 54 9.44 -18.21 9.34
CA TRP A 54 9.30 -18.09 7.88
C TRP A 54 7.99 -18.74 7.46
N VAL A 55 7.22 -18.03 6.64
CA VAL A 55 5.95 -18.51 6.08
C VAL A 55 5.93 -18.27 4.58
N HIS A 56 5.14 -19.07 3.86
CA HIS A 56 4.98 -18.87 2.43
C HIS A 56 4.18 -17.58 2.17
N LEU A 57 4.50 -16.85 1.10
CA LEU A 57 3.77 -15.62 0.76
C LEU A 57 2.26 -15.85 0.59
N ALA A 58 1.86 -17.05 0.12
CA ALA A 58 0.45 -17.41 -0.03
C ALA A 58 -0.31 -17.55 1.31
N ASP A 59 0.41 -17.78 2.41
CA ASP A 59 -0.17 -17.90 3.77
C ASP A 59 -0.21 -16.54 4.48
N LEU A 60 -0.02 -15.45 3.76
CA LEU A 60 -0.01 -14.08 4.28
C LEU A 60 -1.05 -13.21 3.59
N ARG A 61 -1.60 -12.28 4.37
CA ARG A 61 -2.44 -11.21 3.86
C ARG A 61 -2.28 -9.94 4.67
N LEU A 62 -2.74 -8.84 4.10
CA LEU A 62 -2.92 -7.61 4.87
C LEU A 62 -4.11 -7.76 5.83
N PRO A 63 -4.05 -7.13 7.02
CA PRO A 63 -5.15 -7.15 7.97
C PRO A 63 -6.41 -6.61 7.30
N ARG A 64 -7.56 -7.24 7.58
CA ARG A 64 -8.84 -6.66 7.15
C ARG A 64 -9.01 -5.27 7.78
N PRO A 65 -9.54 -4.27 7.07
CA PRO A 65 -9.63 -2.89 7.53
C PRO A 65 -10.45 -2.73 8.83
N ASP A 66 -11.45 -3.58 9.04
CA ASP A 66 -12.24 -3.63 10.29
C ASP A 66 -11.44 -4.13 11.51
N ARG A 67 -10.34 -4.86 11.26
CA ARG A 67 -9.48 -5.47 12.27
C ARG A 67 -8.09 -4.82 12.35
N ALA A 68 -7.82 -3.85 11.48
CA ALA A 68 -6.59 -3.07 11.53
C ALA A 68 -6.65 -2.18 12.77
N ALA A 69 -5.69 -2.36 13.69
CA ALA A 69 -5.38 -1.38 14.73
C ALA A 69 -5.13 0.01 14.07
N PRO A 70 -5.29 1.14 14.79
CA PRO A 70 -5.55 2.45 14.21
C PRO A 70 -4.61 2.73 13.04
N GLU A 71 -5.26 3.11 11.94
CA GLU A 71 -4.73 3.50 10.65
C GLU A 71 -3.27 3.98 10.68
N PRO A 72 -2.40 3.45 9.79
CA PRO A 72 -1.04 3.94 9.67
C PRO A 72 -1.14 5.45 9.47
N ARG A 73 -0.51 6.20 10.39
CA ARG A 73 -0.39 7.65 10.26
C ARG A 73 0.30 7.87 8.93
N THR A 74 -0.48 8.21 7.90
CA THR A 74 0.07 8.86 6.72
C THR A 74 0.96 9.94 7.26
N ARG A 75 2.26 9.92 6.91
CA ARG A 75 3.16 11.03 7.28
C ARG A 75 2.39 12.32 7.02
N PRO A 76 2.33 13.26 7.97
CA PRO A 76 1.57 14.50 7.81
C PRO A 76 2.03 15.33 6.60
N ASP A 77 3.14 14.95 5.94
CA ASP A 77 3.65 15.53 4.71
C ASP A 77 2.72 15.38 3.48
N LEU A 78 1.70 14.50 3.54
CA LEU A 78 0.65 14.41 2.52
C LEU A 78 -0.68 15.05 2.94
N GLN A 79 -0.71 15.89 3.98
CA GLN A 79 -1.80 16.85 4.14
C GLN A 79 -1.72 17.87 3.00
N LEU A 80 -2.32 17.52 1.86
CA LEU A 80 -2.73 18.51 0.87
C LEU A 80 -3.53 19.60 1.61
N PRO A 81 -3.14 20.89 1.51
CA PRO A 81 -3.86 21.95 2.18
C PRO A 81 -5.33 21.91 1.75
N GLY A 82 -6.21 21.84 2.74
CA GLY A 82 -7.65 21.70 2.55
C GLY A 82 -8.21 22.74 1.59
N ARG A 83 -8.79 22.27 0.48
CA ARG A 83 -9.95 22.94 -0.13
C ARG A 83 -11.13 22.69 0.82
N GLY A 84 -11.75 23.63 1.51
CA GLY A 84 -11.74 25.08 1.45
C GLY A 84 -13.16 25.54 1.83
N GLN A 85 -13.28 26.56 2.67
CA GLN A 85 -14.45 27.44 2.70
C GLN A 85 -13.85 28.87 2.67
N PRO A 86 -14.36 29.82 1.85
CA PRO A 86 -15.77 30.12 1.68
C PRO A 86 -16.25 30.24 0.22
N ARG A 87 -17.58 30.25 0.08
CA ARG A 87 -18.34 30.64 -1.12
C ARG A 87 -17.65 31.81 -1.83
N ARG A 88 -17.06 31.56 -3.00
CA ARG A 88 -16.80 32.60 -4.00
C ARG A 88 -17.61 32.28 -5.24
N THR A 89 -18.37 33.29 -5.65
CA THR A 89 -19.12 33.38 -6.90
C THR A 89 -18.28 32.87 -8.09
N PRO A 90 -18.84 32.05 -8.99
CA PRO A 90 -18.11 31.61 -10.16
C PRO A 90 -17.93 32.78 -11.14
N THR A 91 -16.70 33.28 -11.26
CA THR A 91 -16.27 34.08 -12.41
C THR A 91 -16.28 33.18 -13.64
N PRO A 92 -16.85 33.58 -14.79
CA PRO A 92 -16.83 32.76 -16.00
C PRO A 92 -15.38 32.55 -16.46
N LEU A 93 -15.02 31.29 -16.73
CA LEU A 93 -13.70 30.90 -17.24
C LEU A 93 -13.53 31.40 -18.69
N PRO A 94 -12.33 31.85 -19.09
CA PRO A 94 -12.05 32.07 -20.50
C PRO A 94 -12.11 30.74 -21.27
N PRO A 95 -12.56 30.75 -22.55
CA PRO A 95 -12.63 29.53 -23.33
C PRO A 95 -11.24 28.93 -23.52
N LEU A 96 -11.14 27.62 -23.29
CA LEU A 96 -9.90 26.87 -23.51
C LEU A 96 -9.54 26.87 -25.00
N PRO A 97 -8.25 26.98 -25.35
CA PRO A 97 -7.82 26.81 -26.73
C PRO A 97 -8.13 25.38 -27.19
N VAL A 98 -8.82 25.25 -28.32
CA VAL A 98 -9.17 23.94 -28.90
C VAL A 98 -7.89 23.32 -29.48
N PRO A 99 -7.57 22.04 -29.16
CA PRO A 99 -6.41 21.37 -29.71
C PRO A 99 -6.54 21.24 -31.23
N ARG A 100 -5.42 21.51 -31.93
CA ARG A 100 -5.28 21.52 -33.39
C ARG A 100 -5.74 20.23 -34.08
N SER A 101 -5.80 19.13 -33.34
CA SER A 101 -6.24 17.81 -33.78
C SER A 101 -7.75 17.72 -34.07
N LEU A 102 -8.55 18.70 -33.63
CA LEU A 102 -10.00 18.78 -33.88
C LEU A 102 -10.36 19.78 -34.99
N GLN A 103 -9.37 20.40 -35.64
CA GLN A 103 -9.64 21.26 -36.80
C GLN A 103 -9.82 20.35 -38.03
N PRO A 104 -10.98 20.40 -38.73
CA PRO A 104 -11.13 19.71 -39.99
C PRO A 104 -10.06 20.23 -40.96
N ASP A 105 -9.31 19.30 -41.55
CA ASP A 105 -8.25 19.58 -42.50
C ASP A 105 -8.84 20.40 -43.66
N SER A 106 -8.57 21.70 -43.63
CA SER A 106 -8.90 22.61 -44.73
C SER A 106 -7.59 22.90 -45.45
N THR A 107 -7.06 21.88 -46.14
CA THR A 107 -6.03 22.09 -47.15
C THR A 107 -6.67 22.38 -48.51
N TRP A 108 -6.01 23.32 -49.19
CA TRP A 108 -6.01 23.60 -50.62
C TRP A 108 -6.98 24.67 -51.16
N ALA A 109 -6.47 25.89 -51.29
CA ALA A 109 -6.24 26.56 -52.58
C ALA A 109 -5.28 27.75 -52.40
#